data_AF-A0A6N7PKQ0-F1
#
_entry.id   AF-A0A6N7PKQ0-F1
#
_cell.length_a   1.000
_cell.length_b   1.000
_cell.length_c   1.000
_cell.angle_alpha   90.00
_cell.angle_beta   90.00
_cell.angle_gamma   90.00
#
_symmetry.space_group_name_H-M   'P 1'
#
loop_
_entity.id
_entity.type
_entity.pdbx_description
1 polymer ?
#
loop_
_entity_poly.entity_id
_entity_poly.type
_entity_poly.pdbx_seq_one_letter_code
_entity_poly.pdbx_strand_id
1 'polypeptide(L)'
;MPIHVVQQGECFSKIAERYGFGDYRALYDHPDNAELKKKRANPNVLEPGDRIVIPDKQLKLEEGLATGKVHRFRLRRPKKELRLRLEGHDGKALAGAAYVLEVGGEKHEGTTDGDGKLEQQVPVSETTAKLTIAGRVLHLRLGHLNPLDAKDGGISGAQGRLLNLGYAPGPADGLLGKRTRTALALFQHDEELEVTGELDDATKKKLEEKHGS
;
A
#
# COMPACT_ATOMS: atom_id res chain seq x y z
N MET A 1 -24.19 0.35 -15.68
CA MET A 1 -22.94 0.51 -14.90
C MET A 1 -21.82 -0.30 -15.53
N PRO A 2 -20.73 0.35 -15.99
CA PRO A 2 -19.56 -0.37 -16.50
C PRO A 2 -18.89 -1.19 -15.38
N ILE A 3 -18.26 -2.30 -15.76
CA ILE A 3 -17.49 -3.16 -14.84
C ILE A 3 -16.00 -2.93 -15.10
N HIS A 4 -15.26 -2.61 -14.04
CA HIS A 4 -13.81 -2.58 -14.05
C HIS A 4 -13.25 -3.94 -13.64
N VAL A 5 -12.28 -4.44 -14.40
CA VAL A 5 -11.53 -5.67 -14.05
C VAL A 5 -10.20 -5.24 -13.47
N VAL A 6 -9.97 -5.56 -12.20
CA VAL A 6 -8.77 -5.18 -11.45
C VAL A 6 -7.52 -5.70 -12.16
N GLN A 7 -6.55 -4.81 -12.33
CA GLN A 7 -5.19 -5.12 -12.78
C GLN A 7 -4.20 -5.15 -11.61
N GLN A 8 -3.02 -5.71 -11.85
CA GLN A 8 -1.96 -5.78 -10.84
C GLN A 8 -1.58 -4.38 -10.33
N GLY A 9 -1.52 -4.21 -9.01
CA GLY A 9 -1.16 -2.93 -8.38
C GLY A 9 -2.28 -1.89 -8.38
N GLU A 10 -3.54 -2.32 -8.48
CA GLU A 10 -4.71 -1.48 -8.29
C GLU A 10 -5.38 -1.73 -6.94
N CYS A 11 -5.95 -0.67 -6.37
CA CYS A 11 -6.76 -0.69 -5.16
C CYS A 11 -8.03 0.14 -5.37
N PHE A 12 -9.01 0.03 -4.47
CA PHE A 12 -10.26 0.78 -4.59
C PHE A 12 -10.03 2.29 -4.74
N SER A 13 -9.06 2.86 -4.01
CA SER A 13 -8.73 4.30 -4.11
C SER A 13 -8.23 4.71 -5.49
N LYS A 14 -7.35 3.91 -6.11
CA LYS A 14 -6.80 4.18 -7.44
C LYS A 14 -7.85 4.02 -8.53
N ILE A 15 -8.71 3.01 -8.40
CA ILE A 15 -9.81 2.75 -9.33
C ILE A 15 -10.87 3.86 -9.20
N ALA A 16 -11.25 4.22 -7.98
CA ALA A 16 -12.16 5.33 -7.72
C ALA A 16 -11.67 6.63 -8.37
N GLU A 17 -10.40 6.99 -8.16
CA GLU A 17 -9.80 8.16 -8.79
C GLU A 17 -9.82 8.10 -10.31
N ARG A 18 -9.44 6.96 -10.92
CA ARG A 18 -9.49 6.76 -12.38
C ARG A 18 -10.89 7.03 -12.93
N TYR A 19 -11.89 6.52 -12.23
CA TYR A 19 -13.29 6.75 -12.57
C TYR A 19 -13.82 8.06 -12.01
N GLY A 20 -13.00 8.97 -11.50
CA GLY A 20 -13.35 10.33 -11.06
C GLY A 20 -14.24 10.40 -9.81
N PHE A 21 -14.13 9.41 -8.93
CA PHE A 21 -14.69 9.44 -7.57
C PHE A 21 -13.64 9.96 -6.59
N GLY A 22 -14.02 10.94 -5.77
CA GLY A 22 -13.15 11.52 -4.75
C GLY A 22 -13.08 10.74 -3.44
N ASP A 23 -13.91 9.70 -3.27
CA ASP A 23 -13.86 8.77 -2.15
C ASP A 23 -14.07 7.35 -2.67
N TYR A 24 -13.16 6.45 -2.32
CA TYR A 24 -13.22 5.05 -2.73
C TYR A 24 -14.43 4.32 -2.14
N ARG A 25 -14.99 4.82 -1.02
CA ARG A 25 -16.21 4.30 -0.41
C ARG A 25 -17.41 4.34 -1.36
N ALA A 26 -17.43 5.28 -2.30
CA ALA A 26 -18.45 5.31 -3.34
C ALA A 26 -18.46 4.03 -4.19
N LEU A 27 -17.33 3.33 -4.31
CA LEU A 27 -17.22 2.02 -4.94
C LEU A 27 -17.31 0.89 -3.90
N TYR A 28 -16.52 0.97 -2.82
CA TYR A 28 -16.35 -0.11 -1.85
C TYR A 28 -17.64 -0.41 -1.07
N ASP A 29 -18.40 0.62 -0.71
CA ASP A 29 -19.65 0.50 0.03
C ASP A 29 -20.88 0.41 -0.90
N HIS A 30 -20.67 0.37 -2.22
CA HIS A 30 -21.77 0.25 -3.18
C HIS A 30 -22.47 -1.11 -3.08
N PRO A 31 -23.82 -1.18 -3.10
CA PRO A 31 -24.56 -2.44 -2.99
C PRO A 31 -24.12 -3.51 -4.00
N ASP A 32 -23.85 -3.11 -5.24
CA ASP A 32 -23.43 -4.05 -6.30
C ASP A 32 -22.01 -4.60 -6.13
N ASN A 33 -21.22 -4.04 -5.21
CA ASN A 33 -19.89 -4.51 -4.84
C ASN A 33 -19.88 -5.26 -3.48
N ALA A 34 -21.04 -5.49 -2.86
CA ALA A 34 -21.14 -6.07 -1.51
C ALA A 34 -20.47 -7.46 -1.39
N GLU A 35 -20.60 -8.30 -2.41
CA GLU A 35 -19.96 -9.63 -2.42
C GLU A 35 -18.43 -9.53 -2.52
N LEU A 36 -17.92 -8.61 -3.34
CA LEU A 36 -16.48 -8.38 -3.41
C LEU A 36 -15.95 -7.79 -2.09
N LYS A 37 -16.70 -6.91 -1.44
CA LYS A 37 -16.35 -6.35 -0.13
C LYS A 37 -16.26 -7.45 0.95
N LYS A 38 -17.17 -8.43 0.94
CA LYS A 38 -17.07 -9.61 1.82
C LYS A 38 -15.80 -10.43 1.55
N LYS A 39 -15.43 -10.59 0.28
CA LYS A 39 -14.20 -11.29 -0.14
C LYS A 39 -12.93 -10.49 0.20
N ARG A 40 -12.99 -9.16 0.13
CA ARG A 40 -11.85 -8.23 0.30
C ARG A 40 -12.18 -7.20 1.39
N ALA A 41 -12.02 -7.61 2.65
CA ALA A 41 -12.26 -6.76 3.81
C ALA A 41 -11.31 -5.55 3.90
N ASN A 42 -10.11 -5.65 3.32
CA ASN A 42 -9.19 -4.52 3.18
C ASN A 42 -9.35 -3.86 1.80
N PRO A 43 -9.83 -2.60 1.71
CA PRO A 43 -10.06 -1.92 0.43
C PRO A 43 -8.76 -1.58 -0.34
N ASN A 44 -7.60 -1.69 0.31
CA ASN A 44 -6.30 -1.46 -0.32
C ASN A 44 -5.72 -2.71 -0.98
N VAL A 45 -6.35 -3.88 -0.79
CA VAL A 45 -5.85 -5.18 -1.22
C VAL A 45 -6.86 -5.79 -2.19
N LEU A 46 -6.53 -5.76 -3.49
CA LEU A 46 -7.33 -6.36 -4.55
C LEU A 46 -6.53 -7.39 -5.34
N GLU A 47 -7.23 -8.36 -5.92
CA GLU A 47 -6.63 -9.39 -6.74
C GLU A 47 -6.90 -9.14 -8.22
N PRO A 48 -5.90 -9.31 -9.12
CA PRO A 48 -6.13 -9.24 -10.55
C PRO A 48 -7.27 -10.17 -11.00
N GLY A 49 -8.20 -9.59 -11.77
CA GLY A 49 -9.41 -10.26 -12.21
C GLY A 49 -10.63 -10.07 -11.30
N ASP A 50 -10.49 -9.52 -10.10
CA ASP A 50 -11.65 -9.06 -9.31
C ASP A 50 -12.46 -8.04 -10.14
N ARG A 51 -13.78 -8.09 -10.04
CA ARG A 51 -14.71 -7.26 -10.83
C ARG A 51 -15.36 -6.23 -9.93
N ILE A 52 -15.15 -4.95 -10.22
CA ILE A 52 -15.75 -3.82 -9.50
C ILE A 52 -16.78 -3.16 -10.40
N VAL A 53 -18.03 -3.08 -9.94
CA VAL A 53 -19.07 -2.28 -10.57
C VAL A 53 -18.76 -0.81 -10.32
N ILE A 54 -18.73 -0.03 -11.40
CA ILE A 54 -18.55 1.41 -11.35
C ILE A 54 -19.94 2.05 -11.46
N PRO A 55 -20.47 2.64 -10.36
CA PRO A 55 -21.77 3.28 -10.38
C PRO A 55 -21.76 4.52 -11.27
N ASP A 56 -22.95 4.94 -11.70
CA ASP A 56 -23.07 6.18 -12.46
C ASP A 56 -22.70 7.37 -11.56
N LYS A 57 -21.93 8.31 -12.11
CA LYS A 57 -21.56 9.52 -11.37
C LYS A 57 -22.81 10.35 -11.14
N GLN A 58 -23.13 10.59 -9.87
CA GLN A 58 -24.00 11.69 -9.52
C GLN A 58 -23.25 13.00 -9.79
N LEU A 59 -23.56 13.63 -10.92
CA LEU A 59 -23.04 14.95 -11.24
C LEU A 59 -23.54 15.91 -10.17
N LYS A 60 -22.61 16.51 -9.44
CA LYS A 60 -22.93 17.66 -8.60
C LYS A 60 -23.11 18.87 -9.52
N LEU A 61 -24.35 19.09 -9.93
CA LEU A 61 -24.74 20.32 -10.61
C LEU A 61 -24.80 21.42 -9.53
N GLU A 62 -23.91 22.41 -9.61
CA GLU A 62 -24.00 23.60 -8.76
C GLU A 62 -25.11 24.50 -9.34
N GLU A 63 -26.30 24.40 -8.76
CA GLU A 63 -27.43 25.26 -9.12
C GLU A 63 -27.15 26.70 -8.67
N GLY A 64 -27.30 27.69 -9.58
CA GLY A 64 -27.20 29.12 -9.24
C GLY A 64 -25.85 29.80 -9.51
N LEU A 65 -24.92 29.18 -10.26
CA LEU A 65 -23.71 29.88 -10.70
C LEU A 65 -24.03 30.92 -11.78
N ALA A 66 -23.83 32.20 -11.45
CA ALA A 66 -24.09 33.30 -12.39
C ALA A 66 -23.12 33.27 -13.58
N THR A 67 -23.66 33.37 -14.79
CA THR A 67 -22.91 33.55 -16.04
C THR A 67 -22.17 34.90 -16.02
N GLY A 68 -20.96 34.94 -16.60
CA GLY A 68 -20.12 36.15 -16.62
C GLY A 68 -19.33 36.43 -15.33
N LYS A 69 -19.42 35.56 -14.32
CA LYS A 69 -18.57 35.61 -13.11
C LYS A 69 -17.51 34.52 -13.13
N VAL A 70 -16.35 34.82 -12.56
CA VAL A 70 -15.29 33.84 -12.31
C VAL A 70 -15.66 33.05 -11.06
N HIS A 71 -15.78 31.73 -11.20
CA HIS A 71 -16.05 30.81 -10.10
C HIS A 71 -14.78 30.03 -9.77
N ARG A 72 -14.48 29.89 -8.47
CA ARG A 72 -13.33 29.10 -8.01
C ARG A 72 -13.80 27.72 -7.55
N PHE A 73 -13.50 26.70 -8.34
CA PHE A 73 -13.70 25.31 -7.95
C PHE A 73 -12.49 24.79 -7.18
N ARG A 74 -12.73 24.06 -6.09
CA ARG A 74 -11.69 23.38 -5.32
C ARG A 74 -11.90 21.88 -5.45
N LEU A 75 -10.96 21.20 -6.09
CA LEU A 75 -10.93 19.74 -6.14
C LEU A 75 -10.45 19.22 -4.78
N ARG A 76 -11.28 18.43 -4.09
CA ARG A 76 -10.84 17.66 -2.92
C ARG A 76 -10.05 16.44 -3.43
N ARG A 77 -8.76 16.39 -3.13
CA ARG A 77 -7.93 15.21 -3.36
C ARG A 77 -7.97 14.34 -2.10
N PRO A 78 -8.47 13.09 -2.17
CA PRO A 78 -8.44 12.18 -1.04
C PRO A 78 -6.99 11.88 -0.62
N LYS A 79 -6.78 11.74 0.68
CA LYS A 79 -5.49 11.35 1.28
C LYS A 79 -5.62 9.98 1.96
N LYS A 80 -4.54 9.21 1.94
CA LYS A 80 -4.33 7.98 2.71
C LYS A 80 -3.20 8.20 3.70
N GLU A 81 -3.25 7.45 4.79
CA GLU A 81 -2.21 7.48 5.81
C GLU A 81 -1.06 6.54 5.42
N LEU A 82 0.15 7.08 5.31
CA LEU A 82 1.39 6.32 5.20
C LEU A 82 1.96 6.16 6.60
N ARG A 83 2.10 4.90 7.04
CA ARG A 83 2.75 4.56 8.31
C ARG A 83 3.98 3.72 8.02
N LEU A 84 5.13 4.16 8.53
CA LEU A 84 6.40 3.46 8.40
C LEU A 84 7.01 3.29 9.79
N ARG A 85 7.62 2.14 10.04
CA ARG A 85 8.56 1.92 11.15
C ARG A 85 9.93 1.73 10.54
N LEU A 86 10.89 2.57 10.93
CA LEU A 86 12.21 2.63 10.32
C LEU A 86 13.25 2.14 11.33
N GLU A 87 14.02 1.14 10.90
CA GLU A 87 15.04 0.51 11.73
C GLU A 87 16.42 0.64 11.06
N GLY A 88 17.46 0.72 11.88
CA GLY A 88 18.85 0.70 11.48
C GLY A 88 19.29 -0.70 11.05
N HIS A 89 20.51 -0.80 10.54
CA HIS A 89 21.09 -2.11 10.18
C HIS A 89 21.34 -3.00 11.42
N ASP A 90 21.35 -2.41 12.61
CA ASP A 90 21.43 -3.11 13.89
C ASP A 90 20.07 -3.58 14.42
N GLY A 91 18.99 -3.42 13.63
CA GLY A 91 17.62 -3.77 14.01
C GLY A 91 17.01 -2.82 15.05
N LYS A 92 17.68 -1.71 15.40
CA LYS A 92 17.15 -0.74 16.35
C LYS A 92 16.31 0.30 15.64
N ALA A 93 15.26 0.77 16.30
CA ALA A 93 14.46 1.89 15.84
C ALA A 93 15.34 3.11 15.55
N LEU A 94 15.16 3.74 14.39
CA LEU A 94 15.74 5.04 14.07
C LEU A 94 14.96 6.13 14.80
N ALA A 95 15.08 6.20 16.12
CA ALA A 95 14.33 7.13 16.96
C ALA A 95 14.82 8.57 16.80
N GLY A 96 13.89 9.53 16.73
CA GLY A 96 14.22 10.97 16.63
C GLY A 96 14.99 11.38 15.38
N ALA A 97 15.04 10.51 14.36
CA ALA A 97 15.78 10.75 13.14
C ALA A 97 15.03 11.74 12.24
N ALA A 98 15.72 12.83 11.89
CA ALA A 98 15.18 13.82 10.95
C ALA A 98 14.99 13.20 9.56
N TYR A 99 13.84 13.46 8.96
CA TYR A 99 13.48 12.95 7.64
C TYR A 99 12.92 14.04 6.73
N VAL A 100 13.02 13.75 5.44
CA VAL A 100 12.35 14.47 4.35
C VAL A 100 11.60 13.45 3.50
N LEU A 101 10.28 13.56 3.41
CA LEU A 101 9.44 12.77 2.53
C LEU A 101 8.95 13.64 1.37
N GLU A 102 9.30 13.25 0.14
CA GLU A 102 8.83 13.88 -1.09
C GLU A 102 7.81 12.96 -1.78
N VAL A 103 6.59 13.45 -1.98
CA VAL A 103 5.45 12.68 -2.52
C VAL A 103 4.46 13.61 -3.21
N GLY A 104 4.08 13.32 -4.47
CA GLY A 104 3.16 14.17 -5.23
C GLY A 104 3.62 15.60 -5.46
N GLY A 105 4.94 15.84 -5.46
CA GLY A 105 5.53 17.18 -5.54
C GLY A 105 5.46 17.99 -4.23
N GLU A 106 4.86 17.43 -3.18
CA GLU A 106 4.90 17.99 -1.83
C GLU A 106 6.12 17.46 -1.07
N LYS A 107 6.69 18.32 -0.21
CA LYS A 107 7.79 17.99 0.70
C LYS A 107 7.28 18.05 2.14
N HIS A 108 7.48 16.97 2.89
CA HIS A 108 7.16 16.89 4.31
C HIS A 108 8.45 16.66 5.10
N GLU A 109 8.70 17.48 6.10
CA GLU A 109 9.86 17.39 6.98
C GLU A 109 9.39 17.06 8.40
N GLY A 110 10.16 16.26 9.11
CA GLY A 110 9.82 15.87 10.47
C GLY A 110 10.90 15.02 11.12
N THR A 111 10.57 14.43 12.26
CA THR A 111 11.41 13.46 12.97
C THR A 111 10.58 12.21 13.26
N THR A 112 11.19 11.04 13.20
CA THR A 112 10.56 9.82 13.70
C THR A 112 10.35 9.88 15.21
N ASP A 113 9.37 9.12 15.71
CA ASP A 113 9.11 9.02 17.14
C ASP A 113 10.14 8.12 17.87
N GLY A 114 9.88 7.82 19.16
CA GLY A 114 10.75 6.95 19.97
C GLY A 114 10.86 5.50 19.47
N ASP A 115 9.87 5.02 18.71
CA ASP A 115 9.84 3.70 18.12
C ASP A 115 10.32 3.69 16.65
N GLY A 116 10.85 4.83 16.17
CA GLY A 116 11.27 4.98 14.78
C GLY A 116 10.11 5.07 13.79
N LYS A 117 8.90 5.41 14.26
CA LYS A 117 7.71 5.52 13.40
C LYS A 117 7.60 6.89 12.75
N LEU A 118 7.03 6.89 11.55
CA LEU A 118 6.66 8.04 10.76
C LEU A 118 5.23 7.84 10.26
N GLU A 119 4.38 8.82 10.50
CA GLU A 119 2.99 8.84 10.01
C GLU A 119 2.75 10.11 9.19
N GLN A 120 2.28 9.96 7.95
CA GLN A 120 2.05 11.10 7.06
C GLN A 120 0.82 10.88 6.16
N GLN A 121 -0.01 11.91 6.03
CA GLN A 121 -1.10 11.93 5.06
C GLN A 121 -0.55 12.22 3.66
N VAL A 122 -0.73 11.27 2.74
CA VAL A 122 -0.27 11.36 1.35
C VAL A 122 -1.45 11.26 0.38
N PRO A 123 -1.45 11.93 -0.78
CA PRO A 123 -2.53 11.77 -1.75
C PRO A 123 -2.67 10.31 -2.19
N VAL A 124 -3.90 9.82 -2.36
CA VAL A 124 -4.11 8.40 -2.75
C VAL A 124 -3.56 8.08 -4.14
N SER A 125 -3.50 9.10 -5.00
CA SER A 125 -2.99 9.07 -6.37
C SER A 125 -1.52 8.70 -6.48
N GLU A 126 -0.75 8.99 -5.43
CA GLU A 126 0.67 8.74 -5.42
C GLU A 126 0.96 7.26 -5.19
N THR A 127 1.70 6.70 -6.13
CA THR A 127 2.19 5.32 -6.13
C THR A 127 3.66 5.23 -5.74
N THR A 128 4.35 6.37 -5.64
CA THR A 128 5.77 6.43 -5.26
C THR A 128 6.03 7.59 -4.31
N ALA A 129 7.05 7.43 -3.46
CA ALA A 129 7.57 8.51 -2.63
C ALA A 129 9.08 8.34 -2.43
N LYS A 130 9.78 9.45 -2.21
CA LYS A 130 11.21 9.44 -1.88
C LYS A 130 11.37 9.89 -0.43
N LEU A 131 11.90 9.00 0.41
CA LEU A 131 12.19 9.28 1.81
C LEU A 131 13.69 9.42 2.01
N THR A 132 14.13 10.58 2.48
CA THR A 132 15.51 10.82 2.89
C THR A 132 15.57 10.83 4.41
N ILE A 133 16.34 9.94 5.02
CA ILE A 133 16.46 9.81 6.48
C ILE A 133 17.83 9.23 6.86
N ALA A 134 18.45 9.75 7.90
CA ALA A 134 19.74 9.26 8.42
C ALA A 134 20.83 9.04 7.33
N GLY A 135 20.91 9.97 6.36
CA GLY A 135 21.86 9.90 5.24
C GLY A 135 21.53 8.88 4.14
N ARG A 136 20.35 8.24 4.19
CA ARG A 136 19.87 7.25 3.22
C ARG A 136 18.71 7.82 2.41
N VAL A 137 18.59 7.35 1.17
CA VAL A 137 17.45 7.66 0.29
C VAL A 137 16.72 6.37 -0.03
N LEU A 138 15.45 6.30 0.38
CA LEU A 138 14.55 5.17 0.17
C LEU A 138 13.50 5.55 -0.88
N HIS A 139 13.36 4.73 -1.91
CA HIS A 139 12.31 4.88 -2.92
C HIS A 139 11.16 3.93 -2.58
N LEU A 140 10.07 4.51 -2.05
CA LEU A 140 8.91 3.78 -1.58
C LEU A 140 7.93 3.56 -2.74
N ARG A 141 7.35 2.35 -2.81
CA ARG A 141 6.22 2.04 -3.71
C ARG A 141 4.95 1.92 -2.88
N LEU A 142 4.06 2.89 -3.03
CA LEU A 142 2.84 3.02 -2.23
C LEU A 142 1.71 2.19 -2.85
N GLY A 143 1.15 1.24 -2.08
CA GLY A 143 0.04 0.39 -2.54
C GLY A 143 0.46 -0.73 -3.51
N HIS A 144 1.75 -1.08 -3.55
CA HIS A 144 2.30 -2.14 -4.40
C HIS A 144 2.58 -3.45 -3.65
N LEU A 145 2.23 -3.54 -2.37
CA LEU A 145 2.45 -4.74 -1.57
C LEU A 145 1.29 -5.73 -1.78
N ASN A 146 1.61 -6.91 -2.29
CA ASN A 146 0.62 -7.98 -2.43
C ASN A 146 0.30 -8.60 -1.05
N PRO A 147 -0.91 -9.17 -0.87
CA PRO A 147 -1.25 -9.81 0.39
C PRO A 147 -0.63 -11.21 0.53
N LEU A 148 -0.59 -11.73 1.75
CA LEU A 148 -0.05 -13.07 2.06
C LEU A 148 -1.04 -14.21 1.73
N ASP A 149 -2.26 -13.88 1.30
CA ASP A 149 -3.30 -14.79 0.83
C ASP A 149 -3.55 -14.66 -0.69
N ALA A 150 -2.60 -14.06 -1.43
CA ALA A 150 -2.69 -13.93 -2.88
C ALA A 150 -2.75 -15.30 -3.60
N LYS A 151 -3.28 -15.31 -4.83
CA LYS A 151 -3.43 -16.49 -5.73
C LYS A 151 -2.16 -17.33 -5.90
N ASP A 152 -0.99 -16.71 -5.76
CA ASP A 152 0.32 -17.35 -5.82
C ASP A 152 0.73 -17.99 -4.48
N GLY A 153 -0.22 -18.27 -3.60
CA GLY A 153 0.03 -18.78 -2.25
C GLY A 153 0.57 -17.73 -1.28
N GLY A 154 0.60 -16.44 -1.67
CA GLY A 154 1.14 -15.34 -0.87
C GLY A 154 2.62 -15.05 -1.12
N ILE A 155 3.25 -15.73 -2.08
CA ILE A 155 4.70 -15.63 -2.31
C ILE A 155 5.10 -14.20 -2.68
N SER A 156 4.39 -13.54 -3.60
CA SER A 156 4.70 -12.16 -3.96
C SER A 156 4.50 -11.18 -2.80
N GLY A 157 3.52 -11.45 -1.93
CA GLY A 157 3.31 -10.69 -0.70
C GLY A 157 4.46 -10.86 0.30
N ALA A 158 4.98 -12.08 0.43
CA ALA A 158 6.13 -12.38 1.28
C ALA A 158 7.42 -11.78 0.72
N GLN A 159 7.66 -11.90 -0.59
CA GLN A 159 8.81 -11.28 -1.27
C GLN A 159 8.84 -9.76 -1.04
N GLY A 160 7.69 -9.07 -1.12
CA GLY A 160 7.60 -7.64 -0.82
C GLY A 160 7.93 -7.31 0.63
N ARG A 161 7.38 -8.06 1.59
CA ARG A 161 7.64 -7.84 3.03
C ARG A 161 9.09 -8.12 3.41
N LEU A 162 9.64 -9.23 2.94
CA LEU A 162 11.05 -9.61 3.13
C LEU A 162 11.99 -8.54 2.58
N LEU A 163 11.71 -8.00 1.39
CA LEU A 163 12.50 -6.91 0.83
C LEU A 163 12.49 -5.65 1.72
N ASN A 164 11.32 -5.29 2.24
CA ASN A 164 11.18 -4.14 3.13
C ASN A 164 11.85 -4.35 4.50
N LEU A 165 11.92 -5.60 4.97
CA LEU A 165 12.64 -6.01 6.18
C LEU A 165 14.16 -6.17 5.95
N GLY A 166 14.65 -5.90 4.73
CA GLY A 166 16.09 -5.92 4.42
C GLY A 166 16.62 -7.25 3.90
N TYR A 167 15.78 -8.26 3.73
CA TYR A 167 16.16 -9.51 3.07
C TYR A 167 16.17 -9.35 1.55
N ALA A 168 16.85 -10.25 0.84
CA ALA A 168 17.03 -10.17 -0.62
C ALA A 168 16.30 -11.29 -1.40
N PRO A 169 14.96 -11.37 -1.33
CA PRO A 169 14.20 -12.46 -1.95
C PRO A 169 14.22 -12.44 -3.48
N GLY A 170 14.61 -11.31 -4.08
CA GLY A 170 14.52 -11.07 -5.52
C GLY A 170 13.25 -10.29 -5.87
N PRO A 171 12.81 -10.31 -7.14
CA PRO A 171 11.58 -9.64 -7.55
C PRO A 171 10.36 -10.27 -6.87
N ALA A 172 9.34 -9.45 -6.58
CA ALA A 172 8.06 -9.92 -6.05
C ALA A 172 7.17 -10.48 -7.16
N ASP A 173 7.65 -11.53 -7.83
CA ASP A 173 7.05 -12.17 -9.00
C ASP A 173 6.14 -13.38 -8.66
N GLY A 174 6.03 -13.74 -7.39
CA GLY A 174 5.23 -14.88 -6.94
C GLY A 174 5.93 -16.23 -7.13
N LEU A 175 7.21 -16.24 -7.53
CA LEU A 175 7.97 -17.47 -7.74
C LEU A 175 8.83 -17.79 -6.50
N LEU A 176 8.63 -18.99 -5.95
CA LEU A 176 9.45 -19.51 -4.86
C LEU A 176 10.81 -20.05 -5.35
N GLY A 177 11.59 -19.16 -5.96
CA GLY A 177 12.93 -19.43 -6.46
C GLY A 177 13.98 -19.50 -5.35
N LYS A 178 15.22 -19.81 -5.73
CA LYS A 178 16.35 -19.97 -4.79
C LYS A 178 16.54 -18.75 -3.87
N ARG A 179 16.46 -17.53 -4.44
CA ARG A 179 16.61 -16.28 -3.66
C ARG A 179 15.49 -16.11 -2.64
N THR A 180 14.24 -16.36 -3.02
CA THR A 180 13.09 -16.32 -2.10
C THR A 180 13.25 -17.31 -0.96
N ARG A 181 13.63 -18.57 -1.27
CA ARG A 181 13.85 -19.61 -0.26
C ARG A 181 14.97 -19.26 0.71
N THR A 182 16.09 -18.73 0.21
CA THR A 182 17.18 -18.26 1.07
C THR A 182 16.74 -17.09 1.96
N ALA A 183 15.99 -16.13 1.42
CA ALA A 183 15.48 -15.02 2.21
C ALA A 183 14.49 -15.48 3.30
N LEU A 184 13.61 -16.44 2.99
CA LEU A 184 12.72 -17.05 3.96
C LEU A 184 13.50 -17.79 5.06
N ALA A 185 14.49 -18.59 4.69
CA ALA A 185 15.31 -19.33 5.66
C ALA A 185 16.08 -18.40 6.60
N LEU A 186 16.64 -17.29 6.08
CA LEU A 186 17.30 -16.27 6.89
C LEU A 186 16.30 -15.59 7.83
N PHE A 187 15.14 -15.19 7.33
CA PHE A 187 14.09 -14.59 8.16
C PHE A 187 13.62 -15.54 9.26
N GLN A 188 13.38 -16.81 8.93
CA GLN A 188 12.99 -17.83 9.91
C GLN A 188 14.06 -18.01 10.99
N HIS A 189 15.33 -18.08 10.60
CA HIS A 189 16.45 -18.16 11.54
C HIS A 189 16.49 -16.94 12.48
N ASP A 190 16.43 -15.73 11.92
CA ASP A 190 16.52 -14.49 12.67
C ASP A 190 15.31 -14.24 13.59
N GLU A 191 14.17 -14.87 13.26
CA GLU A 191 12.93 -14.83 14.04
C GLU A 191 12.69 -16.07 14.92
N GLU A 192 13.71 -16.93 15.06
CA GLU A 192 13.70 -18.13 15.90
C GLU A 192 12.58 -19.14 15.55
N LEU A 193 12.26 -19.25 14.25
CA LEU A 193 11.34 -20.22 13.69
C LEU A 193 12.07 -21.48 13.18
N GLU A 194 11.32 -22.52 12.86
CA GLU A 194 11.85 -23.65 12.10
C GLU A 194 12.31 -23.19 10.70
N VAL A 195 13.57 -23.48 10.36
CA VAL A 195 14.20 -23.01 9.11
C VAL A 195 13.84 -23.95 7.95
N THR A 196 12.65 -23.77 7.39
CA THR A 196 12.12 -24.56 6.27
C THR A 196 12.49 -23.98 4.90
N GLY A 197 12.72 -22.67 4.82
CA GLY A 197 12.85 -21.93 3.56
C GLY A 197 11.55 -21.84 2.74
N GLU A 198 10.42 -22.22 3.34
CA GLU A 198 9.07 -22.22 2.77
C GLU A 198 8.23 -21.10 3.38
N LEU A 199 7.16 -20.70 2.69
CA LEU A 199 6.18 -19.73 3.22
C LEU A 199 5.05 -20.47 3.95
N ASP A 200 5.38 -21.08 5.10
CA ASP A 200 4.42 -21.73 5.98
C ASP A 200 3.60 -20.73 6.82
N ASP A 201 2.57 -21.22 7.51
CA ASP A 201 1.65 -20.38 8.29
C ASP A 201 2.35 -19.63 9.44
N ALA A 202 3.34 -20.26 10.08
CA ALA A 202 4.13 -19.62 11.13
C ALA A 202 4.93 -18.43 10.56
N THR A 203 5.55 -18.64 9.40
CA THR A 203 6.31 -17.62 8.68
C THR A 203 5.41 -16.48 8.20
N LYS A 204 4.22 -16.80 7.64
CA LYS A 204 3.23 -15.79 7.23
C LYS A 204 2.81 -14.90 8.39
N LYS A 205 2.43 -15.52 9.52
CA LYS A 205 2.03 -14.80 10.72
C LYS A 205 3.15 -13.90 11.23
N LYS A 206 4.39 -14.41 11.27
CA LYS A 206 5.54 -13.63 11.72
C LYS A 206 5.86 -12.45 10.78
N LEU A 207 5.73 -12.63 9.47
CA LEU A 207 5.87 -11.53 8.50
C LEU A 207 4.81 -10.44 8.70
N GLU A 208 3.56 -10.83 8.99
CA GLU A 208 2.49 -9.90 9.36
C GLU A 208 2.79 -9.17 10.67
N GLU A 209 3.33 -9.85 11.68
CA GLU A 209 3.72 -9.22 12.95
C GLU A 209 4.87 -8.22 12.76
N LYS A 210 5.88 -8.54 11.93
CA LYS A 210 7.08 -7.71 11.76
C LYS A 210 6.92 -6.55 10.79
N HIS A 211 6.16 -6.74 9.71
CA HIS A 211 5.97 -5.72 8.67
C HIS A 211 4.57 -5.08 8.71
N GLY A 212 3.60 -5.69 9.38
CA GLY A 212 2.20 -5.29 9.33
C GLY A 212 1.45 -5.80 8.09
N SER A 213 0.13 -5.62 8.13
CA SER A 213 -0.82 -5.96 7.05
C SER A 213 -0.84 -4.93 5.93
#